data_AF-A0A2R6JID1-F1
#
_entry.id   AF-A0A2R6JID1-F1
#
_cell.length_a   1.000
_cell.length_b   1.000
_cell.length_c   1.000
_cell.angle_alpha   90.00
_cell.angle_beta   90.00
_cell.angle_gamma   90.00
#
_symmetry.space_group_name_H-M   'P 1'
#
loop_
_entity.id
_entity.type
_entity.pdbx_description
1 polymer ?
#
loop_
_entity_poly.entity_id
_entity_poly.type
_entity_poly.pdbx_seq_one_letter_code
_entity_poly.pdbx_strand_id
1 'polypeptide(L)'
;MYADLDFWLALLKNDDWLSDRAEGLLREHEGELAVSLATFIELFLVEERFAFDRERAVTAILELATYSGNPDVVYQASENIDEGLNTFDAFHAALAGNYIISSDRTYDDLDGIERVQLELDENE
;
A
#
# COMPACT_ATOMS: atom_id res chain seq x y z
N MET A 1 -2.69 -15.74 12.55
CA MET A 1 -3.80 -14.82 12.84
C MET A 1 -3.76 -13.68 11.83
N TYR A 2 -4.91 -13.22 11.32
CA TYR A 2 -4.94 -12.06 10.43
C TYR A 2 -5.03 -10.77 11.26
N ALA A 3 -4.16 -9.79 10.99
CA ALA A 3 -4.17 -8.48 11.62
C ALA A 3 -4.57 -7.40 10.61
N ASP A 4 -5.63 -6.66 10.90
CA ASP A 4 -6.08 -5.51 10.11
C ASP A 4 -5.24 -4.26 10.42
N LEU A 5 -5.52 -3.16 9.71
CA LEU A 5 -4.71 -1.95 9.81
C LEU A 5 -4.73 -1.31 11.21
N ASP A 6 -5.85 -1.40 11.94
CA ASP A 6 -5.98 -0.80 13.28
C ASP A 6 -4.90 -1.30 14.24
N PHE A 7 -4.57 -2.60 14.19
CA PHE A 7 -3.48 -3.19 14.97
C PHE A 7 -2.13 -2.54 14.66
N TRP A 8 -1.82 -2.35 13.38
CA TRP A 8 -0.55 -1.76 12.94
C TRP A 8 -0.46 -0.28 13.24
N LEU A 9 -1.57 0.47 13.12
CA LEU A 9 -1.62 1.88 13.48
C LEU A 9 -1.41 2.09 14.99
N ALA A 10 -1.92 1.19 15.83
CA ALA A 10 -1.68 1.24 17.27
C ALA A 10 -0.20 1.03 17.64
N LEU A 11 0.55 0.25 16.84
CA LEU A 11 2.00 0.10 16.99
C LEU A 11 2.79 1.29 16.43
N LEU A 12 2.28 1.93 15.37
CA LEU A 12 2.91 3.09 14.74
C LEU A 12 2.82 4.37 15.59
N LYS A 13 1.70 4.53 16.30
CA LYS A 13 1.44 5.70 17.14
C LYS A 13 1.86 5.42 18.57
N ASN A 14 2.96 6.03 19.01
CA ASN A 14 3.48 5.91 20.39
C ASN A 14 2.53 6.43 21.50
N ASP A 15 1.43 7.11 21.15
CA ASP A 15 0.48 7.72 22.09
C ASP A 15 -0.94 7.12 21.99
N ASP A 16 -1.10 5.96 21.34
CA ASP A 16 -2.41 5.30 21.27
C ASP A 16 -2.71 4.57 22.59
N TRP A 17 -3.93 4.69 23.11
CA TRP A 17 -4.38 3.96 24.30
C TRP A 17 -4.36 2.43 24.11
N LEU A 18 -4.18 2.00 22.85
CA LEU A 18 -4.02 0.60 22.45
C LEU A 18 -2.57 0.14 22.31
N SER A 19 -1.55 1.02 22.36
CA SER A 19 -0.16 0.64 22.04
C SER A 19 0.38 -0.47 22.94
N ASP A 20 0.24 -0.37 24.26
CA ASP A 20 0.66 -1.43 25.20
C ASP A 20 -0.01 -2.79 24.90
N ARG A 21 -1.29 -2.74 24.51
CA ARG A 21 -2.06 -3.94 24.16
C ARG A 21 -1.59 -4.53 22.84
N ALA A 22 -1.35 -3.69 21.84
CA ALA A 22 -0.85 -4.10 20.53
C ALA A 22 0.55 -4.70 20.65
N GLU A 23 1.45 -4.10 21.42
CA GLU A 23 2.78 -4.65 21.70
C GLU A 23 2.72 -5.99 22.45
N GLY A 24 1.79 -6.12 23.39
CA GLY A 24 1.55 -7.39 24.09
C GLY A 24 1.12 -8.50 23.14
N LEU A 25 0.16 -8.21 22.27
CA LEU A 25 -0.33 -9.14 21.25
C LEU A 25 0.72 -9.46 20.19
N LEU A 26 1.54 -8.49 19.78
CA LEU A 26 2.67 -8.70 18.88
C LEU A 26 3.67 -9.70 19.47
N ARG A 27 4.02 -9.54 20.75
CA ARG A 27 4.92 -10.47 21.46
C ARG A 27 4.30 -11.85 21.67
N GLU A 28 3.00 -11.93 21.91
CA GLU A 28 2.29 -13.21 22.11
C GLU A 28 2.16 -14.01 20.81
N HIS A 29 1.97 -13.34 19.68
CA HIS A 29 1.70 -13.96 18.38
C HIS A 29 2.82 -13.71 17.34
N GLU A 30 4.05 -13.49 17.81
CA GLU A 30 5.21 -13.23 16.95
C GLU A 30 5.39 -14.36 15.92
N GLY A 31 5.54 -14.00 14.64
CA GLY A 31 5.66 -14.97 13.55
C GLY A 31 4.36 -15.67 13.14
N GLU A 32 3.24 -15.42 13.84
CA GLU A 32 1.93 -15.98 13.51
C GLU A 32 0.99 -14.96 12.86
N LEU A 33 1.34 -13.67 12.88
CA LEU A 33 0.55 -12.61 12.27
C LEU A 33 0.65 -12.64 10.74
N ALA A 34 -0.45 -12.34 10.08
CA ALA A 34 -0.54 -12.26 8.63
C ALA A 34 -1.31 -11.01 8.20
N VAL A 35 -0.91 -10.45 7.07
CA VAL A 35 -1.54 -9.29 6.42
C VAL A 35 -1.87 -9.60 4.97
N SER A 36 -2.63 -8.72 4.33
CA SER A 36 -2.88 -8.78 2.89
C SER A 36 -2.59 -7.45 2.21
N LEU A 37 -2.72 -7.42 0.88
CA LEU A 37 -2.60 -6.18 0.11
C LEU A 37 -3.58 -5.11 0.60
N ALA A 38 -4.76 -5.52 1.09
CA ALA A 38 -5.76 -4.60 1.64
C ALA A 38 -5.21 -3.77 2.81
N THR A 39 -4.39 -4.37 3.68
CA THR A 39 -3.75 -3.66 4.80
C THR A 39 -2.88 -2.51 4.31
N PHE A 40 -2.13 -2.71 3.22
CA PHE A 40 -1.27 -1.67 2.65
C PHE A 40 -2.04 -0.61 1.87
N ILE A 41 -3.10 -1.00 1.15
CA ILE A 41 -4.02 -0.04 0.52
C ILE A 41 -4.65 0.87 1.58
N GLU A 42 -5.15 0.31 2.68
CA GLU A 42 -5.70 1.10 3.78
C GLU A 42 -4.63 1.99 4.42
N LEU A 43 -3.41 1.48 4.62
CA LEU A 43 -2.30 2.26 5.19
C LEU A 43 -2.04 3.52 4.37
N PHE A 44 -1.97 3.39 3.04
CA PHE A 44 -1.69 4.50 2.14
C PHE A 44 -2.86 5.49 2.10
N LEU A 45 -4.11 5.01 2.12
CA LEU A 45 -5.29 5.88 2.24
C LEU A 45 -5.33 6.66 3.57
N VAL A 46 -4.83 6.07 4.66
CA VAL A 46 -4.72 6.77 5.95
C VAL A 46 -3.62 7.82 5.90
N GLU A 47 -2.50 7.53 5.23
CA GLU A 47 -1.37 8.46 5.05
C GLU A 47 -1.78 9.74 4.33
N GLU A 48 -2.64 9.65 3.31
CA GLU A 48 -3.22 10.81 2.62
C GLU A 48 -3.91 11.83 3.56
N ARG A 49 -4.36 11.37 4.74
CA ARG A 49 -5.03 12.21 5.75
C ARG A 49 -4.16 12.50 6.96
N PHE A 50 -3.21 11.62 7.26
CA PHE A 50 -2.35 11.68 8.43
C PHE A 50 -0.93 11.28 8.03
N ALA A 51 -0.07 12.26 7.79
CA ALA A 51 1.29 12.01 7.38
C ALA A 51 2.06 11.15 8.40
N PHE A 52 2.69 10.09 7.92
CA PHE A 52 3.68 9.29 8.62
C PHE A 52 4.70 8.75 7.62
N ASP A 53 5.78 8.15 8.12
CA ASP A 53 6.81 7.55 7.29
C ASP A 53 6.28 6.24 6.65
N ARG A 54 5.74 6.35 5.43
CA ARG A 54 5.07 5.27 4.69
C ARG A 54 6.02 4.10 4.40
N GLU A 55 7.23 4.38 3.93
CA GLU A 55 8.24 3.37 3.62
C GLU A 55 8.61 2.59 4.88
N ARG A 56 8.90 3.29 5.98
CA ARG A 56 9.20 2.65 7.26
C ARG A 56 8.03 1.80 7.78
N ALA A 57 6.80 2.27 7.63
CA ALA A 57 5.60 1.53 8.03
C ALA A 57 5.45 0.24 7.22
N VAL A 58 5.64 0.30 5.90
CA VAL A 58 5.60 -0.86 5.00
C VAL A 58 6.63 -1.89 5.40
N THR A 59 7.90 -1.48 5.55
CA THR A 59 8.99 -2.39 5.92
C THR A 59 8.73 -3.04 7.26
N ALA A 60 8.31 -2.28 8.27
CA ALA A 60 8.02 -2.82 9.60
C ALA A 60 6.90 -3.88 9.56
N ILE A 61 5.81 -3.63 8.83
CA ILE A 61 4.71 -4.60 8.71
C ILE A 61 5.16 -5.87 7.99
N LEU A 62 5.93 -5.74 6.91
CA LEU A 62 6.45 -6.88 6.14
C LEU A 62 7.48 -7.72 6.93
N GLU A 63 8.23 -7.10 7.85
CA GLU A 63 9.15 -7.81 8.74
C GLU A 63 8.42 -8.55 9.87
N LEU A 64 7.32 -7.98 10.37
CA LEU A 64 6.61 -8.47 11.56
C LEU A 64 5.44 -9.40 11.24
N ALA A 65 4.97 -9.46 9.99
CA ALA A 65 3.86 -10.31 9.57
C ALA A 65 4.13 -11.05 8.26
N THR A 66 3.50 -12.22 8.16
CA THR A 66 3.45 -12.99 6.91
C THR A 66 2.59 -12.27 5.89
N TYR A 67 3.17 -11.96 4.72
CA TYR A 67 2.45 -11.46 3.56
C TYR A 67 2.60 -12.46 2.40
N SER A 68 1.48 -13.02 1.94
CA SER A 68 1.48 -14.02 0.85
C SER A 68 1.50 -13.42 -0.56
N GLY A 69 1.42 -12.09 -0.69
CA GLY A 69 1.51 -11.41 -1.98
C GLY A 69 2.95 -11.09 -2.38
N ASN A 70 3.13 -10.30 -3.43
CA ASN A 70 4.44 -9.81 -3.83
C ASN A 70 4.76 -8.48 -3.10
N PRO A 71 5.75 -8.43 -2.19
CA PRO A 71 6.13 -7.20 -1.50
C PRO A 71 6.51 -6.07 -2.46
N ASP A 72 7.08 -6.38 -3.62
CA ASP A 72 7.50 -5.39 -4.61
C ASP A 72 6.32 -4.52 -5.08
N VAL A 73 5.10 -5.07 -5.13
CA VAL A 73 3.90 -4.30 -5.47
C VAL A 73 3.65 -3.17 -4.48
N VAL A 74 3.91 -3.40 -3.19
CA VAL A 74 3.69 -2.39 -2.14
C VAL A 74 4.75 -1.30 -2.22
N TYR A 75 6.01 -1.69 -2.47
CA TYR A 75 7.10 -0.73 -2.65
C TYR A 75 6.94 0.10 -3.93
N GLN A 76 6.61 -0.53 -5.05
CA GLN A 76 6.32 0.17 -6.31
C GLN A 76 5.12 1.12 -6.17
N ALA A 77 4.06 0.71 -5.46
CA ALA A 77 2.96 1.62 -5.17
C ALA A 77 3.43 2.81 -4.31
N SER A 78 4.36 2.61 -3.37
CA SER A 78 4.93 3.72 -2.59
C SER A 78 5.70 4.69 -3.48
N GLU A 79 6.49 4.20 -4.43
CA GLU A 79 7.23 5.01 -5.41
C GLU A 79 6.27 5.78 -6.33
N ASN A 80 5.24 5.12 -6.86
CA ASN A 80 4.22 5.75 -7.72
C ASN A 80 3.47 6.90 -7.01
N ILE A 81 3.26 6.82 -5.69
CA ILE A 81 2.69 7.94 -4.93
C ILE A 81 3.66 9.11 -4.85
N ASP A 82 4.97 8.85 -4.69
CA ASP A 82 5.98 9.91 -4.70
C ASP A 82 6.08 10.59 -6.08
N GLU A 83 5.71 9.87 -7.14
CA GLU A 83 5.53 10.41 -8.51
C GLU A 83 4.18 11.13 -8.74
N GLY A 84 3.31 11.16 -7.72
CA GLY A 84 2.09 11.98 -7.70
C GLY A 84 0.79 11.23 -7.95
N LEU A 85 0.80 9.90 -8.04
CA LEU A 85 -0.43 9.12 -8.09
C LEU A 85 -1.14 9.10 -6.74
N ASN A 86 -2.48 8.99 -6.76
CA ASN A 86 -3.22 8.66 -5.54
C ASN A 86 -3.04 7.17 -5.19
N THR A 87 -3.46 6.79 -3.98
CA THR A 87 -3.28 5.42 -3.48
C THR A 87 -3.78 4.35 -4.45
N PHE A 88 -4.99 4.49 -4.98
CA PHE A 88 -5.57 3.45 -5.83
C PHE A 88 -4.85 3.36 -7.18
N ASP A 89 -4.54 4.50 -7.81
CA ASP A 89 -3.81 4.52 -9.07
C ASP A 89 -2.39 3.95 -8.91
N ALA A 90 -1.73 4.25 -7.80
CA ALA A 90 -0.42 3.71 -7.47
C ALA A 90 -0.40 2.18 -7.37
N PHE A 91 -1.39 1.59 -6.70
CA PHE A 91 -1.53 0.14 -6.63
C PHE A 91 -1.96 -0.47 -7.96
N HIS A 92 -2.82 0.19 -8.74
CA HIS A 92 -3.16 -0.28 -10.09
C HIS A 92 -1.94 -0.29 -11.01
N ALA A 93 -1.13 0.77 -10.99
CA ALA A 93 0.13 0.85 -11.72
C ALA A 93 1.08 -0.29 -11.31
N ALA A 94 1.34 -0.47 -10.00
CA ALA A 94 2.22 -1.52 -9.51
C ALA A 94 1.74 -2.95 -9.84
N LEU A 95 0.43 -3.17 -9.90
CA LEU A 95 -0.17 -4.47 -10.25
C LEU A 95 -0.21 -4.73 -11.76
N ALA A 96 -0.22 -3.69 -12.59
CA ALA A 96 -0.36 -3.79 -14.04
C ALA A 96 0.88 -4.39 -14.74
N GLY A 97 2.03 -4.40 -14.06
CA GLY A 97 3.30 -4.75 -14.68
C GLY A 97 3.67 -3.71 -15.72
N ASN A 98 3.67 -4.07 -17.00
CA ASN A 98 4.10 -3.16 -18.08
C ASN A 98 2.95 -2.49 -18.83
N TYR A 99 1.70 -2.96 -18.69
CA TYR A 99 0.58 -2.50 -19.51
C TYR A 99 -0.66 -2.28 -18.67
N ILE A 100 -1.29 -1.11 -18.80
CA ILE A 100 -2.55 -0.79 -18.13
C ILE A 100 -3.60 -0.31 -19.13
N ILE A 101 -4.79 -0.92 -19.12
CA ILE A 101 -5.93 -0.43 -19.91
C ILE A 101 -6.68 0.57 -19.04
N SER A 102 -6.67 1.85 -19.41
CA SER A 102 -7.30 2.91 -18.63
C SER A 102 -7.65 4.13 -19.50
N SER A 103 -8.71 4.85 -19.12
CA SER A 103 -9.02 6.18 -19.64
C SER A 103 -8.29 7.30 -18.88
N ASP A 104 -7.70 6.99 -17.74
CA ASP A 104 -6.97 7.97 -16.94
C ASP A 104 -5.59 8.21 -17.56
N ARG A 105 -5.30 9.46 -17.88
CA ARG A 105 -4.05 9.87 -18.52
C ARG A 105 -2.91 10.06 -17.53
N THR A 106 -3.18 9.95 -16.23
CA THR A 106 -2.12 10.02 -15.19
C THR A 106 -1.05 8.96 -15.38
N TYR A 107 -1.37 7.83 -16.03
CA TYR A 107 -0.43 6.76 -16.32
C TYR A 107 0.48 7.06 -17.53
N ASP A 108 0.17 8.06 -18.35
CA ASP A 108 0.98 8.43 -19.53
C ASP A 108 2.36 9.00 -19.13
N ASP A 109 2.49 9.51 -17.90
CA ASP A 109 3.69 10.16 -17.38
C ASP A 109 4.58 9.21 -16.53
N LEU A 110 4.17 7.96 -16.32
CA LEU A 110 4.90 6.99 -15.50
C LEU A 110 5.98 6.25 -16.30
N ASP A 111 7.15 6.09 -15.69
CA ASP A 111 8.19 5.25 -16.26
C ASP A 111 7.87 3.75 -16.05
N GLY A 112 8.02 2.95 -17.11
CA GLY A 112 7.88 1.48 -17.04
C GLY A 112 6.48 0.91 -17.24
N ILE A 113 5.46 1.77 -17.42
CA ILE A 113 4.08 1.36 -17.72
C ILE A 113 3.63 2.00 -19.04
N GLU A 114 3.04 1.19 -19.92
CA GLU A 114 2.41 1.67 -21.15
C GLU A 114 0.89 1.65 -20.99
N ARG A 115 0.25 2.83 -21.09
CA ARG A 115 -1.21 2.93 -21.08
C ARG A 115 -1.79 2.54 -22.44
N VAL A 116 -2.61 1.50 -22.44
CA VAL A 116 -3.51 1.16 -23.53
C VAL A 116 -4.77 2.00 -23.38
N GLN A 117 -4.99 2.89 -24.33
CA GLN A 117 -6.10 3.84 -24.31
C GLN A 117 -7.45 3.12 -24.30
N LEU A 118 -8.34 3.54 -23.39
CA LEU A 118 -9.71 3.04 -23.30
C LEU A 118 -10.69 3.93 -24.06
N GLU A 119 -10.40 5.23 -24.11
CA GLU A 119 -11.13 6.22 -24.88
C GLU A 119 -11.12 5.88 -26.37
N LEU A 120 -12.25 6.12 -27.04
CA LEU A 120 -12.31 6.06 -28.50
C LEU A 120 -11.52 7.24 -29.06
N ASP A 121 -10.86 7.04 -30.20
CA ASP A 121 -10.32 8.17 -30.96
C ASP A 121 -11.46 9.15 -31.22
N GLU A 122 -11.27 10.44 -30.89
CA GLU A 122 -12.30 11.50 -31.07
C GLU A 122 -12.76 11.67 -32.55
N ASN A 123 -12.24 10.85 -33.47
CA ASN A 123 -12.51 10.85 -34.90
C ASN A 123 -13.35 9.65 -35.40
N GLU A 124 -13.87 8.77 -34.53
CA GLU A 124 -14.87 7.74 -34.86
C GLU A 124 -16.29 8.13 -34.44
#